data_AF-A0AAC9EN13-F1
#
_entry.id   AF-A0AAC9EN13-F1
#
_cell.length_a   1.000
_cell.length_b   1.000
_cell.length_c   1.000
_cell.angle_alpha   90.00
_cell.angle_beta   90.00
_cell.angle_gamma   90.00
#
_symmetry.space_group_name_H-M   'P 1'
#
loop_
_entity.id
_entity.type
_entity.pdbx_description
1 polymer ?
#
loop_
_entity_poly.entity_id
_entity_poly.type
_entity_poly.pdbx_seq_one_letter_code
_entity_poly.pdbx_strand_id
1 'polypeptide(L)' 'MKAVKTLLFLTALFSLGAQPAGQCDDNDKACWEMLAKAQWNEEFGDTPPNMTPQQEKETWEWLKKHYPNTDFNNTIN' A
#
# COMPACT_ATOMS: atom_id res chain seq x y z
N MET A 1 19.93 -26.72 -10.19
CA MET A 1 19.15 -26.27 -9.01
C MET A 1 19.57 -24.85 -8.66
N LYS A 2 18.59 -24.02 -8.28
CA LYS A 2 18.68 -22.68 -7.65
C LYS A 2 18.94 -21.49 -8.59
N ALA A 3 17.85 -20.84 -9.00
CA ALA A 3 17.61 -19.42 -8.71
C ALA A 3 16.25 -19.01 -9.29
N VAL A 4 15.16 -19.49 -8.70
CA VAL A 4 13.84 -18.85 -8.86
C VAL A 4 13.44 -18.46 -7.45
N LYS A 5 13.85 -17.27 -7.03
CA LYS A 5 13.52 -16.75 -5.69
C LYS A 5 13.24 -15.25 -5.69
N THR A 6 12.80 -14.71 -6.83
CA THR A 6 12.48 -13.28 -6.97
C THR A 6 11.11 -13.08 -7.60
N LEU A 7 10.13 -13.90 -7.22
CA LEU A 7 8.77 -13.79 -7.74
C LEU A 7 7.69 -14.04 -6.67
N LEU A 8 7.88 -13.54 -5.45
CA LEU A 8 6.91 -13.72 -4.36
C LEU A 8 6.44 -12.43 -3.68
N PHE A 9 6.89 -11.24 -4.12
CA PHE A 9 6.42 -9.98 -3.54
C PHE A 9 5.35 -9.24 -4.36
N LEU A 10 5.07 -9.64 -5.61
CA LEU A 10 4.02 -8.99 -6.42
C LEU A 10 2.65 -9.66 -6.35
N THR A 11 2.52 -10.86 -5.78
CA THR A 11 1.24 -11.57 -5.72
C THR A 11 0.33 -11.07 -4.59
N ALA A 12 0.85 -10.35 -3.61
CA ALA A 12 0.03 -9.78 -2.53
C ALA A 12 -0.82 -8.58 -3.01
N LEU A 13 -0.40 -7.86 -4.05
CA LEU A 13 -1.17 -6.75 -4.64
C LEU A 13 -2.36 -7.22 -5.50
N PHE A 14 -2.41 -8.51 -5.86
CA PHE A 14 -3.50 -9.11 -6.65
C PHE A 14 -4.41 -10.04 -5.84
N SER A 15 -4.14 -10.21 -4.54
CA SER A 15 -5.18 -10.63 -3.61
C SER A 15 -6.10 -9.43 -3.41
N LEU A 16 -6.88 -9.14 -4.45
CA LEU A 16 -8.17 -8.48 -4.36
C LEU A 16 -8.99 -9.37 -3.43
N GLY A 17 -8.78 -9.20 -2.13
CA GLY A 17 -9.60 -9.79 -1.10
C GLY A 17 -11.02 -9.43 -1.49
N ALA A 18 -11.85 -10.45 -1.68
CA ALA A 18 -13.28 -10.24 -1.81
C ALA A 18 -13.67 -9.35 -0.63
N GLN A 19 -14.00 -8.10 -0.92
CA GLN A 19 -14.52 -7.18 0.08
C GLN A 19 -15.71 -7.91 0.72
N PRO A 20 -15.75 -8.09 2.03
CA PRO A 20 -16.87 -8.77 2.67
C PRO A 20 -18.14 -8.06 2.23
N ALA A 21 -19.01 -8.78 1.54
CA ALA A 21 -20.25 -8.21 1.04
C ALA A 21 -21.01 -7.59 2.22
N GLY A 22 -21.19 -6.26 2.20
CA GLY A 22 -21.98 -5.51 3.19
C GLY A 22 -21.23 -4.81 4.33
N GLN A 23 -19.92 -4.56 4.23
CA GLN A 23 -19.17 -3.94 5.33
C GLN A 23 -19.21 -2.40 5.37
N CYS A 24 -19.21 -1.74 4.20
CA CYS A 24 -19.33 -0.29 4.03
C CYS A 24 -20.16 0.02 2.78
N ASP A 25 -20.81 1.19 2.73
CA ASP A 25 -21.35 1.73 1.48
C ASP A 25 -20.21 2.06 0.50
N ASP A 26 -20.46 1.94 -0.81
CA ASP A 26 -19.46 2.17 -1.85
C ASP A 26 -18.83 3.58 -1.77
N ASN A 27 -19.58 4.57 -1.27
CA ASN A 27 -19.10 5.96 -1.16
C ASN A 27 -18.70 6.38 0.26
N ASP A 28 -18.78 5.48 1.24
CA ASP A 28 -18.39 5.79 2.62
C ASP A 28 -16.87 5.68 2.81
N LYS A 29 -16.18 6.74 2.37
CA LYS A 29 -14.72 6.89 2.49
C LYS A 29 -14.23 6.64 3.92
N ALA A 30 -14.96 7.13 4.94
CA ALA A 30 -14.53 7.03 6.32
C ALA A 30 -14.58 5.58 6.82
N CYS A 31 -15.63 4.84 6.44
CA CYS A 31 -15.74 3.41 6.73
C CYS A 31 -14.59 2.62 6.09
N TRP A 32 -14.30 2.86 4.81
CA TRP A 32 -13.21 2.19 4.11
C TRP A 32 -11.81 2.52 4.66
N GLU A 33 -11.55 3.78 5.04
CA GLU A 33 -10.29 4.18 5.67
C GLU A 33 -10.07 3.46 7.01
N MET A 34 -11.14 3.30 7.80
CA MET A 34 -11.08 2.59 9.08
C MET A 34 -10.74 1.11 8.90
N LEU A 35 -11.39 0.44 7.92
CA LEU A 35 -11.13 -0.97 7.63
C LEU A 35 -9.72 -1.18 7.07
N ALA A 36 -9.29 -0.34 6.13
CA ALA A 36 -7.95 -0.41 5.57
C ALA A 36 -6.88 -0.23 6.67
N LYS A 37 -7.10 0.70 7.62
CA LYS A 37 -6.21 0.89 8.76
C LYS A 37 -6.21 -0.32 9.70
N ALA A 38 -7.38 -0.90 10.00
CA ALA A 38 -7.48 -2.08 10.86
C ALA A 38 -6.76 -3.28 10.24
N GLN A 39 -6.96 -3.54 8.94
CA GLN A 39 -6.29 -4.61 8.23
C GLN A 39 -4.77 -4.38 8.16
N TRP A 40 -4.34 -3.16 7.84
CA TRP A 40 -2.92 -2.82 7.84
C TRP A 40 -2.28 -3.07 9.22
N ASN A 41 -2.95 -2.67 10.29
CA ASN A 41 -2.46 -2.87 11.65
C ASN A 41 -2.40 -4.36 12.04
N GLU A 42 -3.33 -5.19 11.58
CA GLU A 42 -3.29 -6.64 11.79
C GLU A 42 -2.10 -7.29 11.09
N GLU A 43 -1.84 -6.89 9.84
CA GLU A 43 -0.78 -7.49 9.01
C GLU A 43 0.63 -6.95 9.33
N PHE A 44 0.74 -5.66 9.65
CA PHE A 44 2.02 -4.95 9.73
C PHE A 44 2.28 -4.26 11.07
N GLY A 45 1.29 -4.21 11.97
CA GLY A 45 1.34 -3.44 13.21
C GLY A 45 1.14 -1.93 12.99
N ASP A 46 1.21 -1.15 14.07
CA ASP A 46 0.97 0.29 14.04
C ASP A 46 2.06 1.10 13.30
N THR A 47 3.24 0.51 13.09
CA THR A 47 4.39 1.19 12.48
C THR A 47 4.75 0.49 11.17
N PRO A 48 4.70 1.19 10.02
CA PRO A 48 5.23 0.66 8.78
C PRO A 48 6.67 0.16 9.00
N PRO A 49 7.08 -0.95 8.38
CA PRO A 49 8.46 -1.41 8.49
C PRO A 49 9.41 -0.31 8.00
N ASN A 50 10.50 -0.10 8.75
CA ASN A 50 11.53 0.86 8.36
C ASN A 50 12.07 0.48 6.97
N MET A 51 11.91 1.38 6.01
CA MET A 51 12.50 1.22 4.69
C MET A 51 14.01 1.48 4.78
N THR A 52 14.78 0.71 4.03
CA THR A 52 16.17 1.11 3.75
C THR A 52 16.18 2.37 2.88
N PRO A 53 17.25 3.18 2.90
CA PRO A 53 17.35 4.36 2.04
C PRO A 53 17.18 4.04 0.54
N GLN A 54 17.57 2.84 0.12
CA GLN A 54 17.41 2.38 -1.25
C GLN A 54 15.95 2.06 -1.59
N GLN A 55 15.23 1.39 -0.69
CA GLN A 55 13.80 1.11 -0.87
C GLN A 55 12.99 2.40 -0.92
N GLU A 56 13.31 3.36 -0.04
CA GLU A 56 12.66 4.66 -0.04
C GLU A 56 12.87 5.40 -1.38
N LYS A 57 14.11 5.37 -1.91
CA LYS A 57 14.43 5.94 -3.22
C LYS A 57 13.62 5.28 -4.35
N GLU A 58 13.57 3.95 -4.38
CA GLU A 58 12.82 3.20 -5.38
C GLU A 58 11.31 3.48 -5.31
N THR A 59 10.76 3.58 -4.10
CA THR A 59 9.36 3.96 -3.89
C THR A 59 9.09 5.37 -4.42
N TRP A 60 9.97 6.34 -4.14
CA TRP A 60 9.81 7.71 -4.66
C TRP A 60 9.90 7.78 -6.19
N GLU A 61 10.83 7.05 -6.80
CA GLU A 61 10.96 6.98 -8.26
C GLU A 61 9.71 6.37 -8.91
N TRP A 62 9.17 5.30 -8.32
CA TRP A 62 7.94 4.66 -8.77
C TRP A 62 6.74 5.61 -8.67
N LEU A 63 6.58 6.28 -7.52
CA LEU A 63 5.49 7.24 -7.28
C LEU A 63 5.51 8.39 -8.30
N LYS A 64 6.67 9.00 -8.55
CA LYS A 64 6.82 10.08 -9.54
C LYS A 64 6.46 9.62 -10.95
N LYS A 65 6.82 8.39 -11.31
CA LYS A 65 6.53 7.81 -12.64
C LYS A 65 5.04 7.54 -12.84
N HIS A 66 4.36 7.04 -11.80
CA HIS A 66 2.98 6.57 -11.92
C HIS A 66 1.94 7.64 -11.56
N TYR A 67 2.33 8.67 -10.80
CA TYR A 67 1.46 9.78 -10.43
C TYR A 67 2.11 11.15 -10.76
N PRO A 68 2.40 11.43 -12.04
CA PRO A 68 3.14 12.63 -12.44
C PRO A 68 2.42 13.96 -12.14
N ASN A 69 1.10 13.90 -11.93
CA ASN A 69 0.27 15.08 -11.61
C ASN A 69 0.11 15.29 -10.10
N THR A 70 0.73 14.47 -9.26
CA THR A 70 0.70 14.65 -7.81
C THR A 70 1.82 15.59 -7.40
N ASP A 71 1.47 16.68 -6.72
CA ASP A 71 2.46 17.55 -6.09
C ASP A 71 2.93 16.92 -4.77
N PHE A 72 3.97 16.09 -4.86
CA PHE A 72 4.61 15.45 -3.71
C PHE A 72 5.32 16.45 -2.78
N ASN A 73 5.48 17.72 -3.19
CA ASN A 73 6.07 18.77 -2.35
C ASN A 73 5.01 19.58 -1.59
N ASN A 74 3.71 19.38 -1.89
CA ASN A 74 2.64 20.06 -1.18
C ASN A 74 2.35 19.37 0.16
N THR A 75 3.27 19.56 1.10
CA THR A 75 3.06 19.22 2.50
C THR A 75 2.17 20.30 3.10
N ILE A 76 0.95 19.93 3.45
CA ILE A 76 0.04 20.77 4.25
C ILE A 76 0.74 21.07 5.58
N ASN A 77 0.96 22.36 5.86
CA ASN A 77 1.31 22.88 7.19
C ASN A 77 0.23 22.55 8.23
#